data_AF-A0A8B8BY47-F1
#
_entry.id   AF-A0A8B8BY47-F1
#
_cell.length_a   1.000
_cell.length_b   1.000
_cell.length_c   1.000
_cell.angle_alpha   90.00
_cell.angle_beta   90.00
_cell.angle_gamma   90.00
#
_symmetry.space_group_name_H-M   'P 1'
#
loop_
_entity.id
_entity.type
_entity.pdbx_description
1 polymer ?
#
loop_
_entity_poly.entity_id
_entity_poly.type
_entity_poly.pdbx_seq_one_letter_code
_entity_poly.pdbx_strand_id
1 'polypeptide(L)'
;MQPFLSVWVQFLLFHIVLTDTGSLLKHGYSRIIYGHRLDGKTISSFAPITFLDCVEECLVRNRCQSVSYFKGANYCEIKFKDKLTAESSYQEQAGWVYSEKGHWPPELAGPCSQSNCSLNEKCQLTRYSSNGDPFHCVVSDCGLPVINGINESYTKEGDAIGINRAMHVRCSEQHGQHGSGRLVCLSNGTWVYNIICKYLYIIFLSVI
;
A
#
# COMPACT_ATOMS: atom_id res chain seq x y z
N MET A 1 34.73 -60.38 -1.64
CA MET A 1 33.33 -60.14 -1.26
C MET A 1 33.21 -58.67 -0.85
N GLN A 2 32.28 -57.93 -1.48
CA GLN A 2 31.84 -56.55 -1.20
C GLN A 2 32.85 -55.39 -1.38
N PRO A 3 32.78 -54.68 -2.54
CA PRO A 3 32.76 -53.22 -2.48
C PRO A 3 31.58 -52.58 -3.26
N PHE A 4 30.64 -53.39 -3.77
CA PHE A 4 29.55 -52.87 -4.60
C PHE A 4 28.42 -52.20 -3.82
N LEU A 5 28.28 -52.42 -2.50
CA LEU A 5 27.18 -51.84 -1.71
C LEU A 5 27.37 -50.36 -1.33
N SER A 6 28.59 -49.83 -1.37
CA SER A 6 28.88 -48.45 -0.96
C SER A 6 28.43 -47.41 -1.99
N VAL A 7 28.56 -47.72 -3.27
CA VAL A 7 28.32 -46.75 -4.36
C VAL A 7 26.81 -46.50 -4.56
N TRP A 8 25.99 -47.54 -4.39
CA TRP A 8 24.54 -47.43 -4.54
C TRP A 8 23.88 -46.62 -3.40
N VAL A 9 24.40 -46.73 -2.17
CA VAL A 9 23.91 -45.94 -1.03
C VAL A 9 24.25 -44.46 -1.21
N GLN A 10 25.43 -44.13 -1.76
CA GLN A 10 25.80 -42.75 -2.09
C GLN A 10 24.97 -42.17 -3.24
N PHE A 11 24.65 -42.96 -4.27
CA PHE A 11 23.75 -42.52 -5.35
C PHE A 11 22.31 -42.30 -4.86
N LEU A 12 21.80 -43.15 -3.96
CA LEU A 12 20.48 -42.96 -3.34
C LEU A 12 20.42 -41.71 -2.46
N LEU A 13 21.46 -41.42 -1.67
CA LEU A 13 21.54 -40.20 -0.87
C LEU A 13 21.63 -38.93 -1.73
N PHE A 14 22.37 -38.96 -2.85
CA PHE A 14 22.40 -37.83 -3.79
C PHE A 14 21.05 -37.61 -4.49
N HIS A 15 20.29 -38.66 -4.79
CA HIS A 15 18.94 -38.51 -5.34
C HIS A 15 17.91 -38.04 -4.32
N ILE A 16 18.00 -38.44 -3.04
CA ILE A 16 17.10 -37.95 -1.98
C ILE A 16 17.32 -36.46 -1.71
N VAL A 17 18.55 -35.95 -1.82
CA VAL A 17 18.85 -34.50 -1.67
C VAL A 17 18.33 -33.68 -2.88
N LEU A 18 18.09 -34.31 -4.03
CA LEU A 18 17.58 -33.63 -5.23
C LEU A 18 16.05 -33.71 -5.40
N THR A 19 15.33 -34.38 -4.50
CA THR A 19 13.85 -34.50 -4.59
C THR A 19 13.06 -33.42 -3.85
N ASP A 20 13.70 -32.42 -3.25
CA ASP A 20 12.99 -31.28 -2.66
C ASP A 20 13.13 -30.01 -3.51
N THR A 21 12.64 -30.09 -4.75
CA THR A 21 12.32 -28.89 -5.54
C THR A 21 10.95 -29.04 -6.17
N GLY A 22 9.94 -29.40 -5.36
CA GLY A 22 8.62 -28.85 -5.63
C GLY A 22 8.79 -27.34 -5.48
N SER A 23 8.73 -26.58 -6.57
CA SER A 23 8.87 -25.13 -6.50
C SER A 23 7.76 -24.59 -5.60
N LEU A 24 8.06 -24.42 -4.32
CA LEU A 24 7.16 -23.76 -3.41
C LEU A 24 7.11 -22.32 -3.92
N LEU A 25 6.04 -21.98 -4.64
CA LEU A 25 5.76 -20.60 -5.02
C LEU A 25 5.98 -19.74 -3.77
N LYS A 26 6.75 -18.64 -3.90
CA LYS A 26 7.05 -17.79 -2.72
C LYS A 26 5.75 -17.55 -1.97
N HIS A 27 5.78 -17.65 -0.64
CA HIS A 27 4.59 -17.67 0.22
C HIS A 27 3.55 -16.58 -0.09
N GLY A 28 3.97 -15.41 -0.61
CA GLY A 28 3.04 -14.37 -1.08
C GLY A 28 2.16 -14.78 -2.26
N TYR A 29 2.69 -15.53 -3.24
CA TYR A 29 1.93 -15.96 -4.42
C TYR A 29 0.79 -16.92 -4.09
N SER A 30 0.95 -17.78 -3.10
CA SER A 30 -0.10 -18.72 -2.68
C SER A 30 -1.25 -18.05 -1.92
N ARG A 31 -1.06 -16.79 -1.47
CA ARG A 31 -2.05 -16.00 -0.72
C ARG A 31 -2.66 -14.86 -1.52
N ILE A 32 -2.46 -14.85 -2.84
CA ILE A 32 -3.10 -13.89 -3.74
C ILE A 32 -4.59 -14.22 -3.82
N ILE A 33 -5.44 -13.21 -3.64
CA ILE A 33 -6.90 -13.37 -3.72
C ILE A 33 -7.41 -12.72 -5.00
N TYR A 34 -8.00 -13.52 -5.88
CA TYR A 34 -8.56 -13.04 -7.15
C TYR A 34 -10.02 -12.60 -6.99
N GLY A 35 -10.45 -11.68 -7.85
CA GLY A 35 -11.84 -11.22 -7.89
C GLY A 35 -12.24 -10.36 -6.69
N HIS A 36 -11.27 -9.77 -6.00
CA HIS A 36 -11.50 -8.95 -4.81
C HIS A 36 -10.70 -7.66 -4.88
N ARG A 37 -11.27 -6.61 -4.27
CA ARG A 37 -10.66 -5.28 -4.13
C ARG A 37 -10.95 -4.78 -2.72
N LEU A 38 -9.99 -4.03 -2.16
CA LEU A 38 -10.25 -3.21 -0.98
C LEU A 38 -10.57 -1.78 -1.44
N ASP A 39 -11.85 -1.39 -1.33
CA ASP A 39 -12.29 -0.05 -1.68
C ASP A 39 -11.92 0.99 -0.59
N GLY A 40 -12.06 2.27 -0.93
CA GLY A 40 -11.82 3.38 -0.02
C GLY A 40 -10.43 4.01 -0.17
N LYS A 41 -9.97 4.65 0.92
CA LYS A 41 -8.82 5.56 0.91
C LYS A 41 -7.54 4.88 0.40
N THR A 42 -6.89 5.55 -0.56
CA THR A 42 -5.71 5.05 -1.24
C THR A 42 -4.48 5.87 -0.85
N ILE A 43 -3.34 5.21 -0.60
CA ILE A 43 -2.07 5.92 -0.34
C ILE A 43 -1.59 6.53 -1.65
N SER A 44 -1.50 5.71 -2.70
CA SER A 44 -1.17 6.11 -4.06
C SER A 44 -1.71 5.06 -5.04
N SER A 45 -1.85 5.46 -6.29
CA SER A 45 -2.14 4.54 -7.38
C SER A 45 -1.13 4.70 -8.51
N PHE A 46 -0.88 3.63 -9.26
CA PHE A 46 0.15 3.61 -10.29
C PHE A 46 -0.39 2.88 -11.53
N ALA A 47 -0.10 3.41 -12.71
CA ALA A 47 -0.28 2.71 -13.96
C ALA A 47 0.64 3.29 -15.04
N PRO A 48 1.12 2.46 -15.98
CA PRO A 48 1.05 0.99 -15.99
C PRO A 48 2.19 0.37 -15.16
N ILE A 49 1.90 -0.57 -14.26
CA ILE A 49 2.92 -1.36 -13.53
C ILE A 49 2.51 -2.83 -13.40
N THR A 50 3.44 -3.75 -13.16
CA THR A 50 3.05 -5.16 -12.92
C THR A 50 2.51 -5.35 -11.50
N PHE A 51 1.84 -6.49 -11.26
CA PHE A 51 1.40 -6.85 -9.91
C PHE A 51 2.58 -6.98 -8.93
N LEU A 52 3.72 -7.51 -9.36
CA LEU A 52 4.89 -7.64 -8.48
C LEU A 52 5.50 -6.27 -8.17
N ASP A 53 5.60 -5.37 -9.15
CA ASP A 53 6.05 -3.99 -8.90
C ASP A 53 5.12 -3.28 -7.90
N CYS A 54 3.81 -3.53 -7.99
CA CYS A 54 2.82 -3.00 -7.05
C CYS A 54 3.07 -3.46 -5.61
N VAL A 55 3.41 -4.75 -5.44
CA VAL A 55 3.78 -5.34 -4.15
C VAL A 55 5.10 -4.75 -3.65
N GLU A 56 6.12 -4.64 -4.50
CA GLU A 56 7.41 -4.06 -4.13
C GLU A 56 7.27 -2.60 -3.69
N GLU A 57 6.47 -1.80 -4.40
CA GLU A 57 6.14 -0.43 -4.01
C GLU A 57 5.43 -0.37 -2.63
N CYS A 58 4.57 -1.35 -2.31
CA CYS A 58 3.97 -1.44 -0.98
C CYS A 58 4.98 -1.85 0.10
N LEU A 59 5.89 -2.78 -0.21
CA LEU A 59 6.87 -3.30 0.74
C LEU A 59 7.82 -2.21 1.24
N VAL A 60 8.27 -1.33 0.35
CA VAL A 60 9.21 -0.23 0.68
C VAL A 60 8.55 0.97 1.37
N ARG A 61 7.22 0.95 1.60
CA ARG A 61 6.47 2.00 2.29
C ARG A 61 5.97 1.53 3.64
N ASN A 62 6.24 2.30 4.69
CA ASN A 62 5.86 1.92 6.05
C ASN A 62 4.35 2.04 6.32
N ARG A 63 3.67 2.93 5.60
CA ARG A 63 2.21 3.10 5.72
C ARG A 63 1.38 2.02 5.02
N CYS A 64 1.95 1.34 4.02
CA CYS A 64 1.20 0.38 3.22
C CYS A 64 0.91 -0.91 3.99
N GLN A 65 -0.33 -1.40 3.91
CA GLN A 65 -0.76 -2.67 4.53
C GLN A 65 -1.27 -3.69 3.51
N SER A 66 -1.85 -3.23 2.39
CA SER A 66 -2.32 -4.11 1.33
C SER A 66 -2.28 -3.44 -0.04
N VAL A 67 -2.46 -4.25 -1.08
CA VAL A 67 -2.53 -3.83 -2.48
C VAL A 67 -3.81 -4.33 -3.13
N SER A 68 -4.39 -3.52 -4.00
CA SER A 68 -5.47 -3.89 -4.92
C SER A 68 -5.02 -3.59 -6.34
N TYR A 69 -4.98 -4.61 -7.19
CA TYR A 69 -4.44 -4.53 -8.54
C TYR A 69 -5.50 -4.91 -9.57
N PHE A 70 -5.75 -4.04 -10.52
CA PHE A 70 -6.66 -4.27 -11.63
C PHE A 70 -5.91 -4.78 -12.85
N LYS A 71 -6.15 -6.05 -13.20
CA LYS A 71 -5.46 -6.73 -14.31
C LYS A 71 -5.72 -6.07 -15.67
N GLY A 72 -6.93 -5.56 -15.89
CA GLY A 72 -7.35 -5.03 -17.18
C GLY A 72 -6.58 -3.79 -17.65
N ALA A 73 -6.00 -3.03 -16.72
CA ALA A 73 -5.28 -1.78 -17.04
C ALA A 73 -3.86 -1.71 -16.44
N ASN A 74 -3.35 -2.81 -15.88
CA ASN A 74 -2.09 -2.81 -15.13
C ASN A 74 -2.04 -1.68 -14.08
N TYR A 75 -3.13 -1.55 -13.35
CA TYR A 75 -3.38 -0.44 -12.43
C TYR A 75 -3.31 -0.93 -10.98
N CYS A 76 -2.46 -0.31 -10.20
CA CYS A 76 -2.19 -0.66 -8.81
C CYS A 76 -2.75 0.42 -7.88
N GLU A 77 -3.35 -0.01 -6.77
CA GLU A 77 -3.69 0.82 -5.63
C GLU A 77 -3.04 0.24 -4.38
N ILE A 78 -2.27 1.08 -3.67
CA ILE A 78 -1.70 0.73 -2.38
C ILE A 78 -2.57 1.32 -1.26
N LYS A 79 -2.86 0.53 -0.23
CA LYS A 79 -3.87 0.86 0.80
C LYS A 79 -3.26 0.88 2.19
N PHE A 80 -3.89 1.64 3.09
CA PHE A 80 -3.50 1.81 4.50
C PHE A 80 -3.96 0.68 5.40
N LYS A 81 -4.88 -0.15 4.91
CA LYS A 81 -5.59 -1.15 5.68
C LYS A 81 -5.51 -2.49 4.99
N ASP A 82 -5.71 -3.53 5.77
CA ASP A 82 -5.85 -4.91 5.34
C ASP A 82 -7.33 -5.33 5.40
N LYS A 83 -7.59 -6.62 5.14
CA LYS A 83 -8.95 -7.16 5.12
C LYS A 83 -9.61 -7.08 6.51
N LEU A 84 -8.84 -7.31 7.56
CA LEU A 84 -9.34 -7.34 8.94
C LEU A 84 -9.75 -5.95 9.43
N THR A 85 -8.98 -4.93 9.08
CA THR A 85 -9.18 -3.54 9.53
C THR A 85 -10.16 -2.73 8.65
N ALA A 86 -10.55 -3.28 7.50
CA ALA A 86 -11.47 -2.67 6.54
C ALA A 86 -12.46 -3.68 5.94
N GLU A 87 -13.02 -4.56 6.76
CA GLU A 87 -13.93 -5.63 6.31
C GLU A 87 -15.11 -5.11 5.46
N SER A 88 -15.72 -3.98 5.85
CA SER A 88 -16.84 -3.38 5.11
C SER A 88 -16.46 -2.82 3.74
N SER A 89 -15.18 -2.53 3.51
CA SER A 89 -14.66 -2.03 2.23
C SER A 89 -14.05 -3.15 1.38
N TYR A 90 -13.94 -4.37 1.91
CA TYR A 90 -13.45 -5.53 1.20
C TYR A 90 -14.60 -6.16 0.41
N GLN A 91 -14.52 -6.10 -0.92
CA GLN A 91 -15.63 -6.48 -1.79
C GLN A 91 -15.18 -7.41 -2.92
N GLU A 92 -16.09 -8.28 -3.35
CA GLU A 92 -15.94 -9.03 -4.59
C GLU A 92 -16.06 -8.08 -5.78
N GLN A 93 -15.01 -8.04 -6.61
CA GLN A 93 -14.98 -7.23 -7.82
C GLN A 93 -14.15 -7.94 -8.90
N ALA A 94 -14.81 -8.32 -10.00
CA ALA A 94 -14.17 -9.03 -11.10
C ALA A 94 -13.03 -8.22 -11.74
N GLY A 95 -11.96 -8.91 -12.14
CA GLY A 95 -10.77 -8.31 -12.76
C GLY A 95 -9.75 -7.74 -11.76
N TRP A 96 -10.11 -7.65 -10.48
CA TRP A 96 -9.21 -7.21 -9.41
C TRP A 96 -8.48 -8.36 -8.73
N VAL A 97 -7.35 -8.03 -8.13
CA VAL A 97 -6.48 -8.91 -7.35
C VAL A 97 -6.12 -8.20 -6.06
N TYR A 98 -6.34 -8.86 -4.94
CA TYR A 98 -6.02 -8.34 -3.62
C TYR A 98 -4.89 -9.15 -2.99
N SER A 99 -4.00 -8.46 -2.27
CA SER A 99 -2.95 -9.09 -1.48
C SER A 99 -2.50 -8.20 -0.33
N GLU A 100 -2.05 -8.81 0.77
CA GLU A 100 -1.62 -8.12 1.98
C GLU A 100 -0.10 -8.08 2.06
N LYS A 101 0.45 -6.97 2.57
CA LYS A 101 1.89 -6.77 2.71
C LYS A 101 2.53 -7.90 3.52
N GLY A 102 1.90 -8.32 4.61
CA GLY A 102 2.39 -9.38 5.49
C GLY A 102 2.43 -10.78 4.87
N HIS A 103 1.82 -10.99 3.71
CA HIS A 103 1.91 -12.27 2.99
C HIS A 103 3.23 -12.43 2.23
N TRP A 104 3.93 -11.33 1.97
CA TRP A 104 5.12 -11.29 1.14
C TRP A 104 6.40 -11.35 1.98
N PRO A 105 7.44 -12.06 1.49
CA PRO A 105 8.74 -12.08 2.14
C PRO A 105 9.36 -10.67 2.15
N PRO A 106 9.78 -10.15 3.32
CA PRO A 106 10.41 -8.83 3.42
C PRO A 106 11.66 -8.70 2.54
N GLU A 107 12.34 -9.82 2.23
CA GLU A 107 13.54 -9.88 1.39
C GLU A 107 13.30 -9.38 -0.04
N LEU A 108 12.05 -9.34 -0.50
CA LEU A 108 11.70 -8.71 -1.79
C LEU A 108 11.99 -7.21 -1.80
N ALA A 109 11.98 -6.54 -0.65
CA ALA A 109 12.40 -5.14 -0.53
C ALA A 109 13.93 -4.97 -0.55
N GLY A 110 14.71 -6.06 -0.57
CA GLY A 110 16.17 -6.01 -0.54
C GLY A 110 16.68 -5.25 0.70
N PRO A 111 17.68 -4.35 0.56
CA PRO A 111 18.16 -3.52 1.66
C PRO A 111 17.09 -2.71 2.39
N CYS A 112 15.99 -2.37 1.72
CA CYS A 112 14.89 -1.62 2.32
C CYS A 112 14.09 -2.41 3.37
N SER A 113 14.26 -3.73 3.43
CA SER A 113 13.68 -4.58 4.48
C SER A 113 14.15 -4.19 5.89
N GLN A 114 15.33 -3.59 5.99
CA GLN A 114 15.94 -3.14 7.25
C GLN A 114 15.83 -1.63 7.45
N SER A 115 15.04 -0.94 6.61
CA SER A 115 14.91 0.51 6.70
C SER A 115 14.12 0.93 7.95
N ASN A 116 14.56 2.03 8.56
CA ASN A 116 13.92 2.68 9.70
C ASN A 116 13.22 3.98 9.27
N CYS A 117 12.73 4.05 8.03
CA CYS A 117 12.10 5.24 7.48
C CYS A 117 10.87 5.66 8.30
N SER A 118 10.54 6.95 8.25
CA SER A 118 9.35 7.48 8.90
C SER A 118 8.07 6.94 8.23
N LEU A 119 6.92 7.07 8.91
CA LEU A 119 5.66 6.52 8.42
C LEU A 119 5.23 7.10 7.05
N ASN A 120 5.55 8.37 6.78
CA ASN A 120 5.23 9.09 5.54
C ASN A 120 6.37 9.02 4.50
N GLU A 121 7.38 8.18 4.75
CA GLU A 121 8.52 7.98 3.87
C GLU A 121 8.45 6.61 3.20
N LYS A 122 9.12 6.52 2.05
CA LYS A 122 9.46 5.26 1.39
C LYS A 122 10.96 5.09 1.34
N CYS A 123 11.40 3.86 1.42
CA CYS A 123 12.79 3.51 1.20
C CYS A 123 13.09 3.46 -0.31
N GLN A 124 14.22 4.05 -0.71
CA GLN A 124 14.71 4.03 -2.08
C GLN A 124 16.15 3.52 -2.12
N LEU A 125 16.39 2.51 -2.96
CA LEU A 125 17.72 1.93 -3.12
C LEU A 125 18.68 2.95 -3.75
N THR A 126 19.87 3.03 -3.16
CA THR A 126 20.94 3.89 -3.66
C THR A 126 21.77 3.09 -4.67
N ARG A 127 21.62 3.38 -5.98
CA ARG A 127 22.38 2.67 -7.03
C ARG A 127 23.87 3.04 -7.04
N TYR A 128 24.20 4.25 -6.56
CA TYR A 128 25.56 4.76 -6.45
C TYR A 128 25.67 5.52 -5.13
N SER A 129 26.25 4.89 -4.11
CA SER A 129 26.41 5.49 -2.79
C SER A 129 27.87 5.89 -2.58
N SER A 130 28.13 7.19 -2.44
CA SER A 130 29.45 7.68 -2.02
C SER A 130 29.78 7.33 -0.57
N ASN A 131 28.74 7.06 0.23
CA ASN A 131 28.85 6.90 1.69
C ASN A 131 28.70 5.44 2.15
N GLY A 132 28.49 4.51 1.22
CA GLY A 132 28.28 3.08 1.51
C GLY A 132 26.87 2.71 1.94
N ASP A 133 25.98 3.68 2.18
CA ASP A 133 24.58 3.41 2.56
C ASP A 133 23.81 2.76 1.40
N PRO A 134 23.18 1.59 1.61
CA PRO A 134 22.51 0.85 0.53
C PRO A 134 21.15 1.45 0.14
N PHE A 135 20.58 2.32 0.97
CA PHE A 135 19.30 3.00 0.72
C PHE A 135 19.24 4.37 1.39
N HIS A 136 18.24 5.17 1.01
CA HIS A 136 17.86 6.41 1.69
C HIS A 136 16.33 6.51 1.78
N CYS A 137 15.84 7.24 2.78
CA CYS A 137 14.41 7.47 2.98
C CYS A 137 14.00 8.77 2.27
N VAL A 138 12.89 8.71 1.53
CA VAL A 138 12.32 9.86 0.84
C VAL A 138 10.85 10.00 1.18
N VAL A 139 10.38 11.23 1.35
CA VAL A 139 8.97 11.52 1.60
C VAL A 139 8.11 10.95 0.45
N SER A 140 7.10 10.17 0.79
CA SER A 140 6.22 9.48 -0.17
C SER A 140 4.77 9.91 -0.12
N ASP A 141 4.34 10.52 0.98
CA ASP A 141 2.98 10.99 1.19
C ASP A 141 2.90 12.14 2.20
N CYS A 142 1.74 12.79 2.25
CA CYS A 142 1.45 13.87 3.20
C CYS A 142 0.76 13.39 4.48
N GLY A 143 0.57 12.07 4.66
CA GLY A 143 -0.27 11.52 5.72
C GLY A 143 -1.75 11.90 5.60
N LEU A 144 -2.53 11.52 6.60
CA LEU A 144 -3.96 11.91 6.67
C LEU A 144 -4.07 13.40 7.05
N PRO A 145 -4.96 14.16 6.40
CA PRO A 145 -5.10 15.59 6.67
C PRO A 145 -5.70 15.85 8.06
N VAL A 146 -5.03 16.69 8.84
CA VAL A 146 -5.49 17.09 10.19
C VAL A 146 -6.21 18.44 10.09
N ILE A 147 -7.43 18.45 9.53
CA ILE A 147 -8.26 19.65 9.39
C ILE A 147 -9.51 19.48 10.27
N ASN A 148 -9.83 20.47 11.09
CA ASN A 148 -11.00 20.38 11.95
C ASN A 148 -12.30 20.42 11.13
N GLY A 149 -13.25 19.53 11.46
CA GLY A 149 -14.58 19.50 10.87
C GLY A 149 -14.67 18.94 9.44
N ILE A 150 -13.60 18.38 8.87
CA ILE A 150 -13.68 17.67 7.59
C ILE A 150 -14.20 16.25 7.77
N ASN A 151 -14.81 15.73 6.72
CA ASN A 151 -15.19 14.34 6.56
C ASN A 151 -14.49 13.76 5.32
N GLU A 152 -13.60 12.80 5.57
CA GLU A 152 -12.84 12.10 4.54
C GLU A 152 -13.61 10.93 3.90
N SER A 153 -14.85 10.62 4.32
CA SER A 153 -15.69 9.61 3.66
C SER A 153 -16.13 10.03 2.25
N TYR A 154 -15.98 11.32 1.93
CA TYR A 154 -16.32 11.90 0.62
C TYR A 154 -15.20 11.78 -0.42
N THR A 155 -14.10 11.10 -0.09
CA THR A 155 -13.04 10.79 -1.06
C THR A 155 -13.61 10.00 -2.23
N LYS A 156 -13.17 10.36 -3.43
CA LYS A 156 -13.56 9.70 -4.68
C LYS A 156 -12.53 8.68 -5.10
N GLU A 157 -12.91 7.80 -6.01
CA GLU A 157 -11.94 6.94 -6.70
C GLU A 157 -10.88 7.79 -7.40
N GLY A 158 -9.62 7.38 -7.27
CA GLY A 158 -8.45 8.14 -7.75
C GLY A 158 -7.90 9.17 -6.75
N ASP A 159 -8.64 9.49 -5.67
CA ASP A 159 -8.10 10.32 -4.59
C ASP A 159 -7.02 9.56 -3.81
N ALA A 160 -5.94 10.26 -3.49
CA ALA A 160 -4.80 9.68 -2.80
C ALA A 160 -4.01 10.71 -1.99
N ILE A 161 -3.19 10.24 -1.06
CA ILE A 161 -2.34 11.08 -0.20
C ILE A 161 -0.87 11.14 -0.62
N GLY A 162 -0.50 10.39 -1.66
CA GLY A 162 0.86 10.34 -2.18
C GLY A 162 1.30 11.69 -2.75
N ILE A 163 2.61 11.88 -2.86
CA ILE A 163 3.19 13.10 -3.44
C ILE A 163 2.59 13.40 -4.82
N ASN A 164 2.27 14.68 -5.05
CA ASN A 164 1.63 15.22 -6.25
C ASN A 164 0.25 14.62 -6.55
N ARG A 165 -0.39 13.99 -5.56
CA ARG A 165 -1.79 13.56 -5.64
C ARG A 165 -2.70 14.56 -4.95
N ALA A 166 -3.99 14.44 -5.26
CA ALA A 166 -5.02 15.20 -4.63
C ALA A 166 -6.05 14.26 -4.01
N MET A 167 -6.75 14.76 -2.99
CA MET A 167 -7.93 14.13 -2.45
C MET A 167 -9.06 15.15 -2.29
N HIS A 168 -10.29 14.66 -2.36
CA HIS A 168 -11.47 15.45 -2.14
C HIS A 168 -12.09 15.11 -0.79
N VAL A 169 -12.44 16.14 -0.03
CA VAL A 169 -13.15 16.06 1.25
C VAL A 169 -14.30 17.04 1.25
N ARG A 170 -15.19 16.92 2.25
CA ARG A 170 -16.20 17.93 2.55
C ARG A 170 -16.18 18.26 4.02
N CYS A 171 -16.83 19.33 4.42
CA CYS A 171 -17.12 19.53 5.83
C CYS A 171 -18.17 18.53 6.29
N SER A 172 -18.07 18.09 7.55
CA SER A 172 -19.08 17.28 8.22
C SER A 172 -20.41 18.03 8.31
N GLU A 173 -21.53 17.31 8.44
CA GLU A 173 -22.89 17.88 8.36
C GLU A 173 -23.16 19.06 9.31
N GLN A 174 -22.45 19.12 10.44
CA GLN A 174 -22.56 20.19 11.44
C GLN A 174 -21.81 21.48 11.06
N HIS A 175 -21.11 21.49 9.93
CA HIS A 175 -20.23 22.58 9.53
C HIS A 175 -20.60 23.13 8.14
N GLY A 176 -20.65 24.46 8.03
CA GLY A 176 -20.70 25.16 6.76
C GLY A 176 -19.34 25.11 6.07
N GLN A 177 -19.33 24.68 4.80
CA GLN A 177 -18.12 24.63 3.99
C GLN A 177 -17.86 25.96 3.30
N HIS A 178 -16.66 26.50 3.51
CA HIS A 178 -16.12 27.61 2.73
C HIS A 178 -14.90 27.13 1.94
N GLY A 179 -14.86 27.48 0.65
CA GLY A 179 -13.76 27.11 -0.26
C GLY A 179 -13.92 25.72 -0.90
N SER A 180 -12.86 25.27 -1.56
CA SER A 180 -12.79 23.98 -2.24
C SER A 180 -12.30 22.87 -1.30
N GLY A 181 -13.06 21.79 -1.18
CA GLY A 181 -12.62 20.58 -0.49
C GLY A 181 -11.55 19.76 -1.22
N ARG A 182 -10.77 20.37 -2.11
CA ARG A 182 -9.67 19.71 -2.82
C ARG A 182 -8.36 20.00 -2.10
N LEU A 183 -7.72 18.95 -1.61
CA LEU A 183 -6.42 18.99 -0.94
C LEU A 183 -5.37 18.42 -1.90
N VAL A 184 -4.21 19.06 -2.00
CA VAL A 184 -3.10 18.62 -2.86
C VAL A 184 -1.89 18.34 -2.00
N CYS A 185 -1.29 17.16 -2.15
CA CYS A 185 -0.08 16.78 -1.47
C CYS A 185 1.15 17.24 -2.26
N LEU A 186 1.95 18.13 -1.68
CA LEU A 186 3.16 18.66 -2.30
C LEU A 186 4.36 17.73 -2.12
N SER A 187 5.41 17.93 -2.91
CA SER A 187 6.66 17.16 -2.88
C SER A 187 7.44 17.19 -1.56
N ASN A 188 7.15 18.16 -0.68
CA ASN A 188 7.73 18.23 0.66
C ASN A 188 6.91 17.48 1.73
N GLY A 189 5.83 16.79 1.36
CA GLY A 189 4.97 16.08 2.30
C GLY A 189 3.95 16.96 3.02
N THR A 190 3.66 18.15 2.50
CA THR A 190 2.65 19.05 3.07
C THR A 190 1.38 19.14 2.23
N TRP A 191 0.24 19.25 2.91
CA TRP A 191 -1.06 19.48 2.27
C TRP A 191 -1.27 20.95 1.97
N VAL A 192 -1.66 21.27 0.74
CA VAL A 192 -2.18 22.58 0.33
C VAL A 192 -3.67 22.46 0.07
N TYR A 193 -4.45 23.34 0.69
CA TYR A 193 -5.90 23.32 0.62
C TYR A 193 -6.52 24.69 0.83
N ASN A 194 -7.76 24.82 0.40
CA ASN A 194 -8.59 26.00 0.62
C ASN A 194 -9.98 25.54 1.08
N ILE A 195 -10.04 24.92 2.26
CA ILE A 195 -11.28 24.52 2.91
C ILE A 195 -11.28 25.03 4.34
N ILE A 196 -12.40 25.64 4.75
CA ILE A 196 -12.66 26.06 6.12
C ILE A 196 -14.04 25.52 6.51
N CYS A 197 -14.09 24.75 7.59
CA CYS A 197 -15.32 24.22 8.16
C CYS A 197 -15.66 25.02 9.41
N LYS A 198 -16.78 25.76 9.37
CA LYS A 198 -17.28 26.53 10.53
C LYS A 198 -18.57 25.90 11.04
N TYR A 199 -18.72 25.79 12.35
CA TYR A 199 -19.97 25.31 12.94
C TYR A 199 -21.18 26.11 12.43
N LEU A 200 -22.22 25.39 12.04
CA LEU A 200 -23.52 25.99 11.80
C LEU A 200 -24.15 26.24 13.17
N TYR A 201 -24.07 27.48 13.68
CA TYR A 201 -24.91 27.88 14.79
C TYR A 201 -26.36 27.83 14.30
N ILE A 202 -27.09 26.78 14.68
CA ILE A 202 -28.55 26.79 14.58
C ILE A 202 -29.01 27.84 15.58
N ILE A 203 -29.21 29.06 15.12
CA ILE A 203 -30.04 30.01 15.84
C ILE A 203 -31.45 29.42 15.73
N PHE A 204 -31.83 28.61 16.72
CA PHE A 204 -33.24 28.42 17.05
C PHE A 204 -33.73 29.81 17.47
N LEU A 205 -34.15 30.61 16.51
CA LEU A 205 -35.06 31.71 16.77
C LEU A 205 -36.33 31.03 17.28
N SER A 206 -36.43 30.95 18.61
CA SER A 206 -37.67 30.72 19.32
C SER A 206 -38.66 31.76 18.82
N VAL A 207 -39.48 31.39 17.83
CA VAL A 207 -40.68 32.14 17.49
C VAL A 207 -41.64 31.88 18.65
N ILE A 208 -41.59 32.79 19.62
CA ILE A 208 -42.63 32.99 20.64
C ILE A 208 -43.86 33.59 19.95
#